data_AF-G3HI24-F1
#
_entry.id   AF-G3HI24-F1
#
_cell.length_a   1.000
_cell.length_b   1.000
_cell.length_c   1.000
_cell.angle_alpha   90.00
_cell.angle_beta   90.00
_cell.angle_gamma   90.00
#
_symmetry.space_group_name_H-M   'P 1'
#
loop_
_entity.id
_entity.type
_entity.pdbx_description
1 polymer ?
#
loop_
_entity_poly.entity_id
_entity_poly.type
_entity_poly.pdbx_seq_one_letter_code
_entity_poly.pdbx_strand_id
1 'polypeptide(L)'
;QVSQDGLSQDLSESVPQLPGEILITDKEVIYICPFNGPIKGRVYITNYRLYLRSLETDSALILDVPLGVISLVEKMGGATSRGENSYGLDITCKDLRNLRFALKQEGHSRRDMFEILTRYAFPLAHSLPLFAFLNEEKFNVDGWTIYNPVEEYRRQGLPNHHWRITFINKCYELCDTYPAVLVVPYRTSDDDLRRVATFRSRNRISVLSWIHPENKMVIMRCSQPLVGMSGKRNKDDEKYLDVIRETNRQISKLTIYDARPSVNAVANKATGGGYESDDAYHNAELSFLDIHNIHVMRESLKKVKDIVYPNIEESHWLSSLESTHWLEHIKARAIQVADKVSSGKSSVLVHCSDGWDRTAQLTSLAMLMLDSFYRSIEGFEILVQKEWISFGHKFASGNLHSLLSEKLGI
;
A
#
# COMPACT_ATOMS: atom_id res chain seq x y z
N GLN A 1 36.65 -11.13 58.84
CA GLN A 1 37.35 -12.09 57.97
C GLN A 1 36.39 -12.45 56.84
N VAL A 2 36.78 -12.10 55.60
CA VAL A 2 36.49 -12.65 54.25
C VAL A 2 35.31 -13.64 54.15
N SER A 3 34.33 -13.51 53.24
CA SER A 3 34.38 -13.52 51.76
C SER A 3 33.15 -12.80 51.17
N GLN A 4 33.20 -11.90 50.17
CA GLN A 4 33.50 -12.06 48.74
C GLN A 4 32.99 -13.36 48.10
N ASP A 5 31.74 -13.32 47.63
CA ASP A 5 31.25 -13.98 46.42
C ASP A 5 30.31 -12.95 45.75
N GLY A 6 30.63 -12.34 44.60
CA GLY A 6 31.10 -13.01 43.41
C GLY A 6 29.94 -13.47 42.51
N LEU A 7 28.73 -12.92 42.67
CA LEU A 7 27.68 -13.07 41.67
C LEU A 7 27.99 -12.15 40.48
N SER A 8 28.77 -12.69 39.55
CA SER A 8 28.72 -12.30 38.15
C SER A 8 27.26 -12.25 37.71
N GLN A 9 26.71 -11.05 37.57
CA GLN A 9 25.52 -10.85 36.76
C GLN A 9 25.91 -11.30 35.35
N ASP A 10 25.45 -12.49 34.97
CA ASP A 10 25.42 -12.95 33.59
C ASP A 10 24.56 -11.94 32.79
N LEU A 11 25.22 -10.92 32.27
CA LEU A 11 24.81 -10.20 31.09
C LEU A 11 24.91 -11.21 29.93
N SER A 12 23.92 -12.09 29.75
CA SER A 12 23.78 -12.75 28.46
C SER A 12 23.32 -11.68 27.47
N GLU A 13 24.30 -10.99 26.89
CA GLU A 13 24.28 -9.88 25.94
C GLU A 13 23.65 -10.23 24.57
N SER A 14 22.82 -11.25 24.47
CA SER A 14 22.22 -11.64 23.18
C SER A 14 21.06 -10.72 22.82
N VAL A 15 21.15 -10.08 21.66
CA VAL A 15 20.02 -9.39 21.02
C VAL A 15 18.84 -10.35 20.91
N PRO A 16 17.60 -9.95 21.27
CA PRO A 16 16.42 -10.77 21.04
C PRO A 16 16.29 -11.09 19.55
N GLN A 17 16.30 -12.38 19.20
CA GLN A 17 16.21 -12.87 17.83
C GLN A 17 14.89 -13.63 17.63
N LEU A 18 14.22 -13.37 16.52
CA LEU A 18 13.11 -14.23 16.07
C LEU A 18 13.65 -15.57 15.56
N PRO A 19 12.85 -16.65 15.58
CA PRO A 19 13.15 -17.86 14.84
C PRO A 19 13.52 -17.57 13.37
N GLY A 20 14.71 -18.00 12.93
CA GLY A 20 15.26 -17.71 11.60
C GLY A 20 16.03 -16.37 11.49
N GLU A 21 16.02 -15.54 12.53
CA GLU A 21 16.85 -14.34 12.61
C GLU A 21 18.27 -14.66 13.02
N ILE A 22 19.25 -14.19 12.25
CA ILE A 22 20.68 -14.42 12.48
C ILE A 22 21.43 -13.10 12.63
N LEU A 23 22.36 -13.04 13.59
CA LEU A 23 23.24 -11.88 13.77
C LEU A 23 24.29 -11.87 12.65
N ILE A 24 24.38 -10.74 11.94
CA ILE A 24 25.35 -10.55 10.84
C ILE A 24 26.61 -9.85 11.36
N THR A 25 26.44 -8.79 12.13
CA THR A 25 27.56 -8.03 12.71
C THR A 25 27.07 -7.17 13.86
N ASP A 26 28.00 -6.74 14.69
CA ASP A 26 27.82 -5.66 15.65
C ASP A 26 28.93 -4.61 15.50
N LYS A 27 28.59 -3.35 15.77
CA LYS A 27 29.53 -2.22 15.70
C LYS A 27 29.23 -1.23 16.83
N GLU A 28 30.28 -0.74 17.48
CA GLU A 28 30.17 0.43 18.36
C GLU A 28 30.00 1.69 17.53
N VAL A 29 29.01 2.50 17.91
CA VAL A 29 28.63 3.73 17.22
C VAL A 29 28.27 4.81 18.23
N ILE A 30 28.17 6.05 17.74
CA ILE A 30 27.50 7.13 18.46
C ILE A 30 26.20 7.42 17.70
N TYR A 31 25.06 7.12 18.30
CA TYR A 31 23.76 7.50 17.74
C TYR A 31 23.50 8.97 18.03
N ILE A 32 23.31 9.75 16.97
CA ILE A 32 23.00 11.18 17.08
C ILE A 32 21.48 11.28 17.20
N CYS A 33 20.98 11.11 18.44
CA CYS A 33 19.55 11.24 18.72
C CYS A 33 19.15 12.72 18.54
N PRO A 34 18.17 13.04 17.68
CA PRO A 34 17.76 14.42 17.49
C PRO A 34 17.10 15.02 18.74
N PHE A 35 16.68 14.19 19.69
CA PHE A 35 15.96 14.60 20.91
C PHE A 35 16.85 14.65 22.14
N ASN A 36 17.82 13.72 22.25
CA ASN A 36 18.63 13.52 23.46
C ASN A 36 20.13 13.77 23.22
N GLY A 37 20.53 14.17 22.01
CA GLY A 37 21.92 14.36 21.65
C GLY A 37 22.68 13.05 21.35
N PRO A 38 24.02 13.10 21.29
CA PRO A 38 24.84 11.94 20.98
C PRO A 38 24.83 10.91 22.11
N ILE A 39 24.56 9.65 21.78
CA ILE A 39 24.52 8.52 22.73
C ILE A 39 25.48 7.44 22.24
N LYS A 40 26.41 7.02 23.11
CA LYS A 40 27.32 5.91 22.80
C LYS A 40 26.54 4.59 22.90
N GLY A 41 26.61 3.78 21.85
CA GLY A 41 25.88 2.53 21.77
C GLY A 41 26.58 1.46 20.95
N ARG A 42 26.01 0.27 20.98
CA ARG A 42 26.36 -0.82 20.08
C ARG A 42 25.16 -1.13 19.20
N VAL A 43 25.37 -1.11 17.89
CA VAL A 43 24.38 -1.52 16.89
C VAL A 43 24.66 -2.94 16.49
N TYR A 44 23.63 -3.75 16.54
CA TYR A 44 23.59 -5.12 16.04
C TYR A 44 22.74 -5.14 14.77
N ILE A 45 23.28 -5.72 13.70
CA ILE A 45 22.57 -5.87 12.44
C ILE A 45 22.31 -7.35 12.22
N THR A 46 21.05 -7.71 12.06
CA THR A 46 20.63 -9.06 11.71
C THR A 46 20.20 -9.12 10.24
N ASN A 47 19.76 -10.29 9.77
CA ASN A 47 19.06 -10.41 8.49
C ASN A 47 17.62 -9.83 8.50
N TYR A 48 17.15 -9.27 9.61
CA TYR A 48 15.81 -8.70 9.76
C TYR A 48 15.79 -7.25 10.24
N ARG A 49 16.61 -6.88 11.23
CA ARG A 49 16.56 -5.58 11.91
C ARG A 49 17.94 -4.96 12.16
N LEU A 50 17.93 -3.66 12.38
CA LEU A 50 18.97 -2.91 13.07
C LEU A 50 18.51 -2.72 14.52
N TYR A 51 19.31 -3.19 15.47
CA TYR A 51 19.03 -3.09 16.90
C TYR A 51 20.16 -2.32 17.60
N LEU A 52 19.89 -1.15 18.17
CA LEU A 52 20.86 -0.42 18.99
C LEU A 52 20.55 -0.59 20.47
N ARG A 53 21.60 -0.77 21.26
CA ARG A 53 21.57 -0.64 22.73
C ARG A 53 22.58 0.39 23.18
N SER A 54 22.18 1.28 24.09
CA SER A 54 23.08 2.22 24.75
C SER A 54 24.15 1.49 25.59
N LEU A 55 25.37 2.02 25.61
CA LEU A 55 26.46 1.58 26.49
C LEU A 55 26.57 2.46 27.75
N GLU A 56 25.81 3.54 27.82
CA GLU A 56 25.78 4.44 28.98
C GLU A 56 24.87 3.87 30.07
N THR A 57 25.37 3.77 31.31
CA THR A 57 24.65 3.15 32.44
C THR A 57 23.31 3.80 32.77
N ASP A 58 23.18 5.09 32.48
CA ASP A 58 22.00 5.89 32.82
C ASP A 58 20.98 5.96 31.68
N SER A 59 21.32 5.39 30.51
CA SER A 59 20.47 5.44 29.31
C SER A 59 20.00 4.04 28.93
N ALA A 60 18.70 3.79 29.11
CA ALA A 60 18.04 2.56 28.67
C ALA A 60 17.62 2.59 27.19
N LEU A 61 18.25 3.44 26.35
CA LEU A 61 17.85 3.59 24.95
C LEU A 61 18.02 2.27 24.19
N ILE A 62 16.90 1.82 23.61
CA ILE A 62 16.83 0.75 22.64
C ILE A 62 16.21 1.33 21.36
N LEU A 63 16.85 1.07 20.23
CA LEU A 63 16.29 1.36 18.91
C LEU A 63 16.17 0.04 18.15
N ASP A 64 14.94 -0.39 17.88
CA ASP A 64 14.64 -1.59 17.11
C ASP A 64 13.97 -1.18 15.79
N VAL A 65 14.65 -1.43 14.68
CA VAL A 65 14.26 -0.94 13.34
C VAL A 65 14.36 -2.08 12.34
N PRO A 66 13.22 -2.64 11.86
CA PRO A 66 13.23 -3.61 10.79
C PRO A 66 13.92 -3.05 9.54
N LEU A 67 14.82 -3.81 8.92
CA LEU A 67 15.58 -3.35 7.76
C LEU A 67 14.66 -3.01 6.58
N GLY A 68 13.48 -3.65 6.49
CA GLY A 68 12.48 -3.35 5.47
C GLY A 68 11.91 -1.92 5.52
N VAL A 69 12.04 -1.20 6.64
CA VAL A 69 11.64 0.22 6.72
C VAL A 69 12.72 1.16 6.22
N ILE A 70 13.97 0.72 6.04
CA ILE A 70 15.04 1.54 5.50
C ILE A 70 14.74 1.82 4.02
N SER A 71 14.75 3.09 3.65
CA SER A 71 14.56 3.55 2.26
C SER A 71 15.87 3.93 1.60
N LEU A 72 16.81 4.50 2.35
CA LEU A 72 18.09 4.96 1.84
C LEU A 72 19.15 4.92 2.95
N VAL A 73 20.37 4.55 2.58
CA VAL A 73 21.56 4.61 3.44
C VAL A 73 22.59 5.50 2.73
N GLU A 74 23.03 6.56 3.40
CA GLU A 74 24.02 7.52 2.88
C GLU A 74 25.24 7.59 3.81
N LYS A 75 26.41 7.82 3.20
CA LYS A 75 27.64 8.04 3.96
C LYS A 75 27.78 9.52 4.29
N MET A 76 27.97 9.81 5.56
CA MET A 76 28.26 11.15 6.06
C MET A 76 29.76 11.36 6.23
N GLY A 77 30.24 12.53 5.81
CA GLY A 77 31.63 12.93 5.92
C GLY A 77 32.58 12.17 4.99
N GLY A 78 33.87 12.49 5.10
CA GLY A 78 34.94 11.91 4.28
C GLY A 78 36.29 12.01 4.99
N ALA A 79 37.37 11.74 4.25
CA ALA A 79 38.73 11.78 4.80
C ALA A 79 39.14 13.17 5.35
N THR A 80 38.47 14.22 4.89
CA THR A 80 38.72 15.62 5.31
C THR A 80 37.76 16.10 6.41
N SER A 81 36.83 15.27 6.86
CA SER A 81 35.87 15.63 7.90
C SER A 81 36.56 15.69 9.27
N ARG A 82 36.70 16.89 9.82
CA ARG A 82 37.35 17.16 11.11
C ARG A 82 36.38 17.46 12.25
N GLY A 83 35.08 17.58 11.96
CA GLY A 83 34.05 17.85 12.96
C GLY A 83 33.79 16.64 13.86
N GLU A 84 33.47 16.89 15.13
CA GLU A 84 32.99 15.84 16.03
C GLU A 84 31.74 15.17 15.45
N ASN A 85 31.68 13.82 15.51
CA ASN A 85 30.55 13.03 14.99
C ASN A 85 30.19 13.28 13.50
N SER A 86 31.12 13.83 12.71
CA SER A 86 30.86 14.22 11.30
C SER A 86 31.09 13.09 10.29
N TYR A 87 31.59 11.92 10.73
CA TYR A 87 31.85 10.75 9.90
C TYR A 87 30.95 9.60 10.32
N GLY A 88 30.15 9.07 9.39
CA GLY A 88 29.25 7.95 9.71
C GLY A 88 28.17 7.68 8.67
N LEU A 89 26.98 7.27 9.09
CA LEU A 89 25.83 6.96 8.24
C LEU A 89 24.59 7.82 8.55
N ASP A 90 23.88 8.22 7.50
CA ASP A 90 22.52 8.77 7.56
C ASP A 90 21.58 7.74 6.93
N ILE A 91 20.55 7.32 7.67
CA ILE A 91 19.60 6.30 7.24
C ILE A 91 18.22 6.92 7.19
N THR A 92 17.69 7.07 5.99
CA THR A 92 16.31 7.50 5.78
C THR A 92 15.39 6.28 5.92
N CYS A 93 14.33 6.42 6.71
CA CYS A 93 13.33 5.38 6.91
C CYS A 93 11.97 5.78 6.30
N LYS A 94 11.14 4.77 5.98
CA LYS A 94 9.79 4.88 5.40
C LYS A 94 8.74 5.29 6.44
N ASP A 95 9.06 5.14 7.72
CA ASP A 95 8.20 5.47 8.87
C ASP A 95 8.39 6.92 9.36
N LEU A 96 8.73 7.83 8.43
CA LEU A 96 8.94 9.26 8.65
C LEU A 96 10.12 9.65 9.54
N ARG A 97 11.04 8.71 9.84
CA ARG A 97 12.25 8.98 10.64
C ARG A 97 13.52 8.99 9.79
N ASN A 98 14.57 9.64 10.33
CA ASN A 98 15.96 9.49 9.91
C ASN A 98 16.83 9.08 11.10
N LEU A 99 17.72 8.13 10.90
CA LEU A 99 18.65 7.64 11.91
C LEU A 99 20.06 8.03 11.53
N ARG A 100 20.79 8.64 12.46
CA ARG A 100 22.12 9.18 12.21
C ARG A 100 23.12 8.53 13.16
N PHE A 101 24.13 7.87 12.60
CA PHE A 101 25.16 7.16 13.37
C PHE A 101 26.53 7.75 13.02
N ALA A 102 27.28 8.18 14.01
CA ALA A 102 28.70 8.50 13.87
C ALA A 102 29.56 7.27 14.18
N LEU A 103 30.62 7.10 13.38
CA LEU A 103 31.56 5.99 13.46
C LEU A 103 33.00 6.51 13.52
N LYS A 104 33.91 5.68 14.01
CA LYS A 104 35.35 5.98 13.96
C LYS A 104 35.84 5.95 12.51
N GLN A 105 36.70 6.91 12.13
CA GLN A 105 37.30 6.95 10.79
C GLN A 105 38.27 5.78 10.56
N GLU A 106 38.90 5.32 11.63
CA GLU A 106 39.82 4.19 11.62
C GLU A 106 39.10 2.85 11.40
N GLY A 107 39.80 1.88 10.82
CA GLY A 107 39.34 0.49 10.74
C GLY A 107 38.17 0.23 9.79
N HIS A 108 37.92 1.10 8.80
CA HIS A 108 36.89 0.94 7.78
C HIS A 108 35.45 0.72 8.29
N SER A 109 35.17 0.99 9.57
CA SER A 109 33.91 0.65 10.25
C SER A 109 32.64 1.14 9.51
N ARG A 110 32.66 2.38 8.99
CA ARG A 110 31.57 2.95 8.19
C ARG A 110 31.35 2.20 6.88
N ARG A 111 32.44 1.78 6.20
CA ARG A 111 32.35 1.05 4.94
C ARG A 111 31.69 -0.31 5.16
N ASP A 112 32.15 -1.06 6.16
CA ASP A 112 31.60 -2.37 6.49
C ASP A 112 30.11 -2.27 6.84
N MET A 113 29.76 -1.33 7.75
CA MET A 113 28.38 -1.15 8.19
C MET A 113 27.48 -0.71 7.03
N PHE A 114 27.97 0.17 6.16
CA PHE A 114 27.24 0.57 4.94
C PHE A 114 26.97 -0.63 4.03
N GLU A 115 28.01 -1.40 3.68
CA GLU A 115 27.88 -2.55 2.77
C GLU A 115 26.92 -3.62 3.32
N ILE A 116 26.99 -3.89 4.63
CA ILE A 116 26.08 -4.82 5.30
C ILE A 116 24.64 -4.29 5.29
N LEU A 117 24.41 -3.04 5.68
CA LEU A 117 23.05 -2.46 5.68
C LEU A 117 22.46 -2.41 4.27
N THR A 118 23.23 -2.00 3.27
CA THR A 118 22.76 -1.99 1.87
C THR A 118 22.41 -3.41 1.42
N ARG A 119 23.20 -4.43 1.78
CA ARG A 119 22.93 -5.81 1.41
C ARG A 119 21.65 -6.37 2.02
N TYR A 120 21.43 -6.18 3.33
CA TYR A 120 20.32 -6.81 4.05
C TYR A 120 19.04 -5.96 4.11
N ALA A 121 19.12 -4.63 3.98
CA ALA A 121 17.93 -3.78 3.83
C ALA A 121 17.33 -3.84 2.43
N PHE A 122 18.13 -4.19 1.42
CA PHE A 122 17.69 -4.33 0.04
C PHE A 122 17.98 -5.74 -0.49
N PRO A 123 17.39 -6.79 0.12
CA PRO A 123 17.77 -8.18 -0.13
C PRO A 123 17.53 -8.60 -1.59
N LEU A 124 16.42 -8.17 -2.20
CA LEU A 124 16.10 -8.50 -3.59
C LEU A 124 17.13 -7.95 -4.59
N ALA A 125 17.66 -6.74 -4.35
CA ALA A 125 18.71 -6.14 -5.18
C ALA A 125 20.06 -6.88 -5.04
N HIS A 126 20.21 -7.73 -4.02
CA HIS A 126 21.40 -8.51 -3.72
C HIS A 126 21.17 -10.02 -3.83
N SER A 127 20.10 -10.44 -4.52
CA SER A 127 19.75 -11.86 -4.69
C SER A 127 19.62 -12.63 -3.36
N LEU A 128 19.18 -11.94 -2.31
CA LEU A 128 18.87 -12.54 -1.00
C LEU A 128 17.35 -12.72 -0.84
N PRO A 129 16.91 -13.75 -0.10
CA PRO A 129 15.51 -13.90 0.25
C PRO A 129 15.05 -12.77 1.19
N LEU A 130 13.77 -12.38 1.07
CA LEU A 130 13.13 -11.55 2.09
C LEU A 130 13.03 -12.33 3.40
N PHE A 131 13.15 -11.64 4.54
CA PHE A 131 13.03 -12.27 5.87
C PHE A 131 11.71 -13.04 6.06
N ALA A 132 10.64 -12.65 5.37
CA ALA A 132 9.37 -13.39 5.37
C ALA A 132 9.50 -14.86 4.95
N PHE A 133 10.51 -15.23 4.14
CA PHE A 133 10.79 -16.62 3.76
C PHE A 133 11.79 -17.32 4.68
N LEU A 134 12.40 -16.58 5.60
CA LEU A 134 13.36 -17.09 6.59
C LEU A 134 12.73 -17.20 7.99
N ASN A 135 11.65 -16.48 8.26
CA ASN A 135 10.97 -16.51 9.55
C ASN A 135 10.38 -17.90 9.83
N GLU A 136 10.67 -18.44 11.01
CA GLU A 136 10.21 -19.77 11.46
C GLU A 136 9.21 -19.68 12.63
N GLU A 137 8.71 -18.48 12.96
CA GLU A 137 7.67 -18.29 13.97
C GLU A 137 6.43 -19.14 13.67
N LYS A 138 5.87 -19.75 14.73
CA LYS A 138 4.65 -20.56 14.64
C LYS A 138 3.54 -19.90 15.44
N PHE A 139 2.39 -19.76 14.80
CA PHE A 139 1.18 -19.23 15.39
C PHE A 139 0.10 -20.32 15.44
N ASN A 140 -0.82 -20.23 16.40
CA ASN A 140 -1.93 -21.18 16.55
C ASN A 140 -3.04 -20.98 15.51
N VAL A 141 -2.94 -19.93 14.68
CA VAL A 141 -3.93 -19.57 13.65
C VAL A 141 -3.18 -19.41 12.33
N ASP A 142 -3.73 -19.96 11.25
CA ASP A 142 -3.21 -19.76 9.90
C ASP A 142 -3.92 -18.59 9.21
N GLY A 143 -3.27 -17.43 9.21
CA GLY A 143 -3.79 -16.21 8.58
C GLY A 143 -4.02 -16.33 7.07
N TRP A 144 -3.43 -17.31 6.36
CA TRP A 144 -3.70 -17.51 4.94
C TRP A 144 -5.11 -18.03 4.66
N THR A 145 -5.75 -18.61 5.66
CA THR A 145 -7.09 -19.22 5.53
C THR A 145 -8.23 -18.25 5.83
N ILE A 146 -7.92 -17.04 6.31
CA ILE A 146 -8.93 -16.08 6.78
C ILE A 146 -9.87 -15.59 5.68
N TYR A 147 -9.40 -15.54 4.44
CA TYR A 147 -10.17 -15.07 3.30
C TYR A 147 -10.47 -16.19 2.32
N ASN A 148 -11.74 -16.57 2.25
CA ASN A 148 -12.29 -17.40 1.18
C ASN A 148 -13.22 -16.54 0.30
N PRO A 149 -12.90 -16.30 -0.99
CA PRO A 149 -13.71 -15.45 -1.86
C PRO A 149 -15.18 -15.89 -1.95
N VAL A 150 -15.44 -17.21 -2.01
CA VAL A 150 -16.80 -17.74 -2.14
C VAL A 150 -17.59 -17.56 -0.85
N GLU A 151 -16.98 -17.80 0.31
CA GLU A 151 -17.63 -17.56 1.61
C GLU A 151 -17.95 -16.07 1.82
N GLU A 152 -17.02 -15.18 1.44
CA GLU A 152 -17.25 -13.73 1.54
C GLU A 152 -18.39 -13.27 0.62
N TYR A 153 -18.46 -13.78 -0.62
CA TYR A 153 -19.62 -13.50 -1.48
C TYR A 153 -20.91 -14.12 -0.94
N ARG A 154 -20.86 -15.30 -0.33
CA ARG A 154 -22.02 -15.93 0.32
C ARG A 154 -22.54 -15.09 1.49
N ARG A 155 -21.64 -14.53 2.31
CA ARG A 155 -21.99 -13.59 3.40
C ARG A 155 -22.79 -12.39 2.87
N GLN A 156 -22.46 -11.91 1.67
CA GLN A 156 -23.17 -10.82 0.99
C GLN A 156 -24.47 -11.27 0.28
N GLY A 157 -24.86 -12.54 0.36
CA GLY A 157 -26.06 -13.08 -0.30
C GLY A 157 -25.88 -13.35 -1.80
N LEU A 158 -24.68 -13.76 -2.21
CA LEU A 158 -24.31 -14.09 -3.59
C LEU A 158 -23.87 -15.57 -3.70
N PRO A 159 -24.08 -16.23 -4.85
CA PRO A 159 -24.81 -15.76 -6.03
C PRO A 159 -26.32 -15.63 -5.76
N ASN A 160 -27.02 -14.93 -6.64
CA ASN A 160 -28.48 -14.80 -6.61
C ASN A 160 -29.04 -14.73 -8.04
N HIS A 161 -30.31 -14.39 -8.20
CA HIS A 161 -30.98 -14.35 -9.50
C HIS A 161 -30.50 -13.22 -10.44
N HIS A 162 -29.75 -12.23 -9.93
CA HIS A 162 -29.19 -11.13 -10.71
C HIS A 162 -27.67 -11.22 -10.87
N TRP A 163 -26.97 -11.94 -9.98
CA TRP A 163 -25.51 -11.99 -9.92
C TRP A 163 -25.01 -13.44 -9.84
N ARG A 164 -24.05 -13.80 -10.69
CA ARG A 164 -23.41 -15.12 -10.69
C ARG A 164 -21.94 -15.02 -10.30
N ILE A 165 -21.44 -16.08 -9.68
CA ILE A 165 -20.00 -16.31 -9.54
C ILE A 165 -19.51 -16.92 -10.86
N THR A 166 -18.44 -16.37 -11.43
CA THR A 166 -17.73 -16.94 -12.57
C THR A 166 -16.32 -17.36 -12.17
N PHE A 167 -15.86 -18.45 -12.77
CA PHE A 167 -14.51 -18.98 -12.65
C PHE A 167 -13.72 -18.82 -13.95
N ILE A 168 -14.19 -17.95 -14.87
CA ILE A 168 -13.50 -17.65 -16.13
C ILE A 168 -12.05 -17.19 -15.91
N ASN A 169 -11.77 -16.57 -14.76
CA ASN A 169 -10.44 -16.10 -14.40
C ASN A 169 -9.68 -17.05 -13.47
N LYS A 170 -10.11 -18.31 -13.30
CA LYS A 170 -9.48 -19.26 -12.38
C LYS A 170 -7.99 -19.47 -12.65
N CYS A 171 -7.60 -19.43 -13.93
CA CYS A 171 -6.22 -19.54 -14.39
C CYS A 171 -5.61 -18.18 -14.77
N TYR A 172 -6.24 -17.06 -14.36
CA TYR A 172 -5.76 -15.69 -14.62
C TYR A 172 -5.68 -15.29 -16.10
N GLU A 173 -6.37 -16.02 -16.99
CA GLU A 173 -6.35 -15.81 -18.44
C GLU A 173 -7.17 -14.59 -18.90
N LEU A 174 -8.26 -14.26 -18.18
CA LEU A 174 -9.06 -13.09 -18.51
C LEU A 174 -8.32 -11.81 -18.08
N CYS A 175 -7.86 -11.78 -16.83
CA CYS A 175 -7.12 -10.68 -16.24
C CYS A 175 -6.15 -11.20 -15.18
N ASP A 176 -4.85 -11.05 -15.46
CA ASP A 176 -3.73 -11.53 -14.65
C ASP A 176 -3.56 -10.83 -13.29
N THR A 177 -4.22 -9.67 -13.13
CA THR A 177 -4.16 -8.84 -11.92
C THR A 177 -5.48 -8.84 -11.13
N TYR A 178 -6.45 -9.67 -11.53
CA TYR A 178 -7.72 -9.88 -10.83
C TYR A 178 -7.73 -11.21 -10.08
N PRO A 179 -8.64 -11.37 -9.10
CA PRO A 179 -8.78 -12.64 -8.40
C PRO A 179 -9.30 -13.74 -9.33
N ALA A 180 -9.05 -14.99 -8.93
CA ALA A 180 -9.51 -16.19 -9.64
C ALA A 180 -11.05 -16.33 -9.70
N VAL A 181 -11.74 -15.74 -8.72
CA VAL A 181 -13.20 -15.79 -8.55
C VAL A 181 -13.75 -14.38 -8.74
N LEU A 182 -14.68 -14.22 -9.69
CA LEU A 182 -15.30 -12.93 -9.98
C LEU A 182 -16.82 -13.03 -9.85
N VAL A 183 -17.47 -11.95 -9.45
CA VAL A 183 -18.93 -11.82 -9.46
C VAL A 183 -19.36 -10.81 -10.52
N VAL A 184 -20.25 -11.27 -11.39
CA VAL A 184 -20.73 -10.56 -12.59
C VAL A 184 -22.24 -10.73 -12.71
N PRO A 185 -22.94 -9.90 -13.51
CA PRO A 185 -24.36 -10.09 -13.75
C PRO A 185 -24.70 -11.47 -14.32
N TYR A 186 -25.78 -12.08 -13.83
CA TYR A 186 -26.23 -13.42 -14.23
C TYR A 186 -26.47 -13.52 -15.74
N ARG A 187 -26.98 -12.45 -16.36
CA ARG A 187 -27.33 -12.39 -17.79
C ARG A 187 -26.14 -12.26 -18.73
N THR A 188 -24.94 -12.02 -18.21
CA THR A 188 -23.73 -11.86 -19.04
C THR A 188 -23.00 -13.19 -19.12
N SER A 189 -22.76 -13.69 -20.34
CA SER A 189 -22.01 -14.92 -20.58
C SER A 189 -20.49 -14.70 -20.46
N ASP A 190 -19.72 -15.76 -20.28
CA ASP A 190 -18.26 -15.67 -20.21
C ASP A 190 -17.64 -15.15 -21.52
N ASP A 191 -18.24 -15.43 -22.68
CA ASP A 191 -17.81 -14.87 -23.96
C ASP A 191 -18.07 -13.36 -24.08
N ASP A 192 -19.16 -12.86 -23.50
CA ASP A 192 -19.39 -11.42 -23.39
C ASP A 192 -18.28 -10.77 -22.55
N LEU A 193 -17.91 -11.39 -21.42
CA LEU A 193 -16.84 -10.88 -20.55
C LEU A 193 -15.50 -10.79 -21.28
N ARG A 194 -15.16 -11.78 -22.13
CA ARG A 194 -13.95 -11.74 -22.97
C ARG A 194 -13.95 -10.53 -23.90
N ARG A 195 -15.09 -10.18 -24.50
CA ARG A 195 -15.19 -9.00 -25.38
C ARG A 195 -15.10 -7.70 -24.61
N VAL A 196 -15.74 -7.60 -23.44
CA VAL A 196 -15.63 -6.45 -22.52
C VAL A 196 -14.20 -6.24 -22.07
N ALA A 197 -13.49 -7.32 -21.73
CA ALA A 197 -12.10 -7.29 -21.27
C ALA A 197 -11.17 -6.57 -22.24
N THR A 198 -11.35 -6.75 -23.55
CA THR A 198 -10.51 -6.09 -24.56
C THR A 198 -10.60 -4.56 -24.55
N PHE A 199 -11.64 -3.99 -23.92
CA PHE A 199 -11.87 -2.54 -23.87
C PHE A 199 -11.50 -1.91 -22.52
N ARG A 200 -11.21 -2.71 -21.49
CA ARG A 200 -10.83 -2.22 -20.17
C ARG A 200 -9.32 -2.37 -20.01
N SER A 201 -8.64 -1.32 -19.54
CA SER A 201 -7.19 -1.34 -19.37
C SER A 201 -6.74 -2.55 -18.54
N ARG A 202 -5.77 -3.32 -19.07
CA ARG A 202 -5.29 -4.58 -18.45
C ARG A 202 -6.38 -5.62 -18.22
N ASN A 203 -7.45 -5.57 -19.01
CA ASN A 203 -8.60 -6.47 -18.94
C ASN A 203 -9.35 -6.43 -17.60
N ARG A 204 -9.20 -5.36 -16.81
CA ARG A 204 -9.83 -5.22 -15.49
C ARG A 204 -11.28 -4.76 -15.64
N ILE A 205 -12.13 -5.69 -16.07
CA ILE A 205 -13.56 -5.49 -16.31
C ILE A 205 -14.34 -5.10 -15.05
N SER A 206 -15.53 -4.53 -15.21
CA SER A 206 -16.39 -4.20 -14.07
C SER A 206 -16.86 -5.45 -13.34
N VAL A 207 -16.49 -5.59 -12.07
CA VAL A 207 -16.88 -6.71 -11.20
C VAL A 207 -17.35 -6.23 -9.84
N LEU A 208 -18.18 -7.05 -9.17
CA LEU A 208 -18.81 -6.70 -7.90
C LEU A 208 -17.80 -6.75 -6.74
N SER A 209 -17.72 -5.64 -6.00
CA SER A 209 -17.00 -5.52 -4.73
C SER A 209 -17.93 -5.74 -3.55
N TRP A 210 -19.10 -5.08 -3.57
CA TRP A 210 -20.08 -5.15 -2.49
C TRP A 210 -21.53 -5.01 -2.99
N ILE A 211 -22.48 -5.62 -2.27
CA ILE A 211 -23.93 -5.47 -2.49
C ILE A 211 -24.65 -5.12 -1.20
N HIS A 212 -25.55 -4.14 -1.28
CA HIS A 212 -26.35 -3.71 -0.14
C HIS A 212 -27.36 -4.79 0.29
N PRO A 213 -27.44 -5.14 1.58
CA PRO A 213 -28.29 -6.26 2.04
C PRO A 213 -29.78 -6.02 1.79
N GLU A 214 -30.26 -4.78 1.89
CA GLU A 214 -31.67 -4.44 1.71
C GLU A 214 -32.00 -3.94 0.29
N ASN A 215 -31.53 -2.75 -0.07
CA ASN A 215 -31.87 -2.09 -1.34
C ASN A 215 -31.18 -2.69 -2.59
N LYS A 216 -30.26 -3.65 -2.39
CA LYS A 216 -29.50 -4.37 -3.43
C LYS A 216 -28.58 -3.51 -4.32
N MET A 217 -28.39 -2.22 -4.03
CA MET A 217 -27.40 -1.38 -4.72
C MET A 217 -26.00 -1.96 -4.60
N VAL A 218 -25.24 -1.93 -5.68
CA VAL A 218 -23.90 -2.53 -5.73
C VAL A 218 -22.81 -1.49 -5.85
N ILE A 219 -21.65 -1.83 -5.29
CA ILE A 219 -20.37 -1.19 -5.58
C ILE A 219 -19.62 -2.12 -6.54
N MET A 220 -19.35 -1.61 -7.73
CA MET A 220 -18.56 -2.26 -8.77
C MET A 220 -17.20 -1.57 -8.89
N ARG A 221 -16.19 -2.31 -9.37
CA ARG A 221 -14.86 -1.76 -9.65
C ARG A 221 -14.33 -2.20 -11.00
N CYS A 222 -13.56 -1.35 -11.66
CA CYS A 222 -12.84 -1.64 -12.91
C CYS A 222 -11.60 -0.74 -13.10
N SER A 223 -10.91 -0.92 -14.23
CA SER A 223 -10.00 0.08 -14.81
C SER A 223 -10.71 1.02 -15.80
N GLN A 224 -10.02 2.06 -16.25
CA GLN A 224 -10.52 2.94 -17.31
C GLN A 224 -10.85 2.19 -18.62
N PRO A 225 -11.80 2.71 -19.43
CA PRO A 225 -12.04 2.26 -20.79
C PRO A 225 -10.93 2.72 -21.76
N LEU A 226 -10.69 1.95 -22.83
CA LEU A 226 -9.68 2.20 -23.86
C LEU A 226 -10.25 3.01 -25.04
N VAL A 227 -10.80 4.18 -24.72
CA VAL A 227 -11.47 5.09 -25.66
C VAL A 227 -10.47 5.70 -26.66
N GLY A 228 -9.35 6.19 -26.16
CA GLY A 228 -8.33 6.89 -26.92
C GLY A 228 -8.81 8.21 -27.56
N MET A 229 -7.91 8.86 -28.30
CA MET A 229 -8.22 10.12 -29.00
C MET A 229 -9.27 9.97 -30.10
N SER A 230 -9.37 8.77 -30.70
CA SER A 230 -10.34 8.48 -31.77
C SER A 230 -11.76 8.26 -31.25
N GLY A 231 -11.99 8.30 -29.93
CA GLY A 231 -13.33 8.11 -29.38
C GLY A 231 -13.87 6.69 -29.60
N LYS A 232 -13.00 5.67 -29.52
CA LYS A 232 -13.40 4.27 -29.69
C LYS A 232 -14.48 3.92 -28.68
N ARG A 233 -15.43 3.12 -29.15
CA ARG A 233 -16.56 2.59 -28.39
C ARG A 233 -16.53 1.08 -28.41
N ASN A 234 -17.11 0.45 -27.39
CA ASN A 234 -17.28 -0.98 -27.32
C ASN A 234 -18.72 -1.30 -26.92
N LYS A 235 -19.49 -1.84 -27.87
CA LYS A 235 -20.92 -2.15 -27.66
C LYS A 235 -21.14 -3.22 -26.58
N ASP A 236 -20.19 -4.13 -26.40
CA ASP A 236 -20.26 -5.14 -25.34
C ASP A 236 -20.07 -4.50 -23.95
N ASP A 237 -19.12 -3.56 -23.79
CA ASP A 237 -18.92 -2.81 -22.53
C ASP A 237 -20.11 -1.88 -22.21
N GLU A 238 -20.63 -1.17 -23.21
CA GLU A 238 -21.84 -0.35 -23.09
C GLU A 238 -23.02 -1.20 -22.60
N LYS A 239 -23.29 -2.32 -23.29
CA LYS A 239 -24.34 -3.28 -22.90
C LYS A 239 -24.08 -3.87 -21.52
N TYR A 240 -22.82 -4.14 -21.18
CA TYR A 240 -22.46 -4.72 -19.89
C TYR A 240 -22.78 -3.77 -18.73
N LEU A 241 -22.49 -2.47 -18.87
CA LEU A 241 -22.86 -1.47 -17.87
C LEU A 241 -24.39 -1.28 -17.78
N ASP A 242 -25.11 -1.38 -18.89
CA ASP A 242 -26.58 -1.38 -18.87
C ASP A 242 -27.15 -2.60 -18.13
N VAL A 243 -26.60 -3.79 -18.35
CA VAL A 243 -27.01 -5.00 -17.62
C VAL A 243 -26.76 -4.84 -16.12
N ILE A 244 -25.63 -4.24 -15.71
CA ILE A 244 -25.32 -3.92 -14.31
C ILE A 244 -26.38 -2.98 -13.72
N ARG A 245 -26.70 -1.89 -14.43
CA ARG A 245 -27.73 -0.92 -14.04
C ARG A 245 -29.10 -1.60 -13.82
N GLU A 246 -29.45 -2.54 -14.69
CA GLU A 246 -30.73 -3.25 -14.66
C GLU A 246 -30.86 -4.30 -13.54
N THR A 247 -29.76 -4.72 -12.90
CA THR A 247 -29.79 -5.74 -11.83
C THR A 247 -30.68 -5.37 -10.65
N ASN A 248 -30.90 -4.08 -10.40
CA ASN A 248 -31.76 -3.59 -9.32
C ASN A 248 -33.12 -3.07 -9.80
N ARG A 249 -33.47 -3.31 -11.08
CA ARG A 249 -34.74 -2.91 -11.73
C ARG A 249 -35.08 -1.42 -11.57
N GLN A 250 -34.08 -0.59 -11.26
CA GLN A 250 -34.25 0.85 -11.17
C GLN A 250 -34.12 1.50 -12.55
N ILE A 251 -34.87 2.58 -12.73
CA ILE A 251 -34.82 3.42 -13.93
C ILE A 251 -33.67 4.44 -13.83
N SER A 252 -33.07 4.60 -12.65
CA SER A 252 -31.95 5.52 -12.44
C SER A 252 -30.74 5.16 -13.29
N LYS A 253 -29.96 6.19 -13.64
CA LYS A 253 -28.67 6.05 -14.31
C LYS A 253 -27.67 5.36 -13.37
N LEU A 254 -26.77 4.55 -13.93
CA LEU A 254 -25.60 4.03 -13.23
C LEU A 254 -24.66 5.19 -12.89
N THR A 255 -24.30 5.37 -11.63
CA THR A 255 -23.32 6.39 -11.26
C THR A 255 -21.90 5.85 -11.44
N ILE A 256 -21.08 6.53 -12.24
CA ILE A 256 -19.67 6.22 -12.46
C ILE A 256 -18.82 7.25 -11.72
N TYR A 257 -17.99 6.78 -10.80
CA TYR A 257 -16.99 7.60 -10.11
C TYR A 257 -15.60 7.31 -10.68
N ASP A 258 -15.10 8.24 -11.48
CA ASP A 258 -13.69 8.26 -11.87
C ASP A 258 -12.90 8.96 -10.77
N ALA A 259 -11.98 8.24 -10.12
CA ALA A 259 -11.20 8.78 -9.03
C ALA A 259 -10.32 9.97 -9.43
N ARG A 260 -10.00 10.12 -10.73
CA ARG A 260 -9.02 11.10 -11.22
C ARG A 260 -9.59 12.51 -11.23
N PRO A 261 -8.72 13.54 -11.21
CA PRO A 261 -9.07 14.84 -11.76
C PRO A 261 -9.41 14.74 -13.24
N SER A 262 -10.37 15.55 -13.70
CA SER A 262 -10.83 15.54 -15.11
C SER A 262 -9.66 15.74 -16.10
N VAL A 263 -8.73 16.65 -15.79
CA VAL A 263 -7.54 16.92 -16.61
C VAL A 263 -6.66 15.68 -16.77
N ASN A 264 -6.55 14.85 -15.72
CA ASN A 264 -5.77 13.61 -15.78
C ASN A 264 -6.51 12.55 -16.60
N ALA A 265 -7.84 12.49 -16.52
CA ALA A 265 -8.64 11.59 -17.35
C ALA A 265 -8.54 11.95 -18.84
N VAL A 266 -8.54 13.25 -19.17
CA VAL A 266 -8.29 13.75 -20.54
C VAL A 266 -6.87 13.41 -21.02
N ALA A 267 -5.86 13.58 -20.16
CA ALA A 267 -4.49 13.17 -20.50
C ALA A 267 -4.38 11.65 -20.78
N ASN A 268 -5.10 10.82 -20.02
CA ASN A 268 -5.15 9.37 -20.30
C ASN A 268 -5.88 9.06 -21.62
N LYS A 269 -6.89 9.86 -22.00
CA LYS A 269 -7.54 9.73 -23.32
C LYS A 269 -6.54 9.95 -24.45
N ALA A 270 -5.59 10.87 -24.29
CA ALA A 270 -4.52 11.11 -25.25
C ALA A 270 -3.59 9.90 -25.44
N THR A 271 -3.40 9.08 -24.41
CA THR A 271 -2.51 7.89 -24.41
C THR A 271 -3.25 6.57 -24.63
N GLY A 272 -4.51 6.60 -25.08
CA GLY A 272 -5.28 5.40 -25.44
C GLY A 272 -6.27 4.91 -24.38
N GLY A 273 -6.24 5.46 -23.17
CA GLY A 273 -7.25 5.26 -22.13
C GLY A 273 -8.46 6.19 -22.32
N GLY A 274 -9.06 6.66 -21.22
CA GLY A 274 -10.16 7.62 -21.27
C GLY A 274 -11.18 7.40 -20.17
N TYR A 275 -12.42 7.81 -20.45
CA TYR A 275 -13.56 7.73 -19.55
C TYR A 275 -14.84 7.59 -20.37
N GLU A 276 -15.90 7.15 -19.71
CA GLU A 276 -17.23 6.91 -20.26
C GLU A 276 -17.90 8.25 -20.64
N SER A 277 -18.08 8.51 -21.94
CA SER A 277 -18.76 9.73 -22.42
C SER A 277 -20.28 9.57 -22.47
N ASP A 278 -21.00 10.67 -22.27
CA ASP A 278 -22.48 10.71 -22.31
C ASP A 278 -23.07 10.16 -23.63
N ASP A 279 -22.40 10.39 -24.77
CA ASP A 279 -22.83 9.89 -26.10
C ASP A 279 -22.69 8.37 -26.28
N ALA A 280 -21.86 7.73 -25.45
CA ALA A 280 -21.64 6.28 -25.49
C ALA A 280 -22.44 5.57 -24.40
N TYR A 281 -22.48 6.15 -23.20
CA TYR A 281 -23.08 5.56 -22.02
C TYR A 281 -24.31 6.36 -21.55
N HIS A 282 -25.36 6.37 -22.37
CA HIS A 282 -26.57 7.18 -22.17
C HIS A 282 -27.24 7.00 -20.80
N ASN A 283 -27.19 5.78 -20.25
CA ASN A 283 -27.78 5.42 -18.96
C ASN A 283 -26.77 5.46 -17.80
N ALA A 284 -25.65 6.16 -17.98
CA ALA A 284 -24.68 6.42 -16.92
C ALA A 284 -24.55 7.93 -16.65
N GLU A 285 -24.12 8.26 -15.44
CA GLU A 285 -23.66 9.61 -15.07
C GLU A 285 -22.24 9.51 -14.54
N LEU A 286 -21.29 10.25 -15.12
CA LEU A 286 -19.90 10.22 -14.69
C LEU A 286 -19.57 11.43 -13.79
N SER A 287 -18.83 11.18 -12.71
CA SER A 287 -18.33 12.21 -11.79
C SER A 287 -16.85 11.97 -11.47
N PHE A 288 -16.05 13.04 -11.54
CA PHE A 288 -14.64 13.04 -11.17
C PHE A 288 -14.49 13.33 -9.67
N LEU A 289 -13.62 12.58 -8.97
CA LEU A 289 -13.40 12.73 -7.53
C LEU A 289 -12.12 13.51 -7.16
N ASP A 290 -11.35 13.94 -8.15
CA ASP A 290 -10.17 14.78 -8.00
C ASP A 290 -9.05 14.20 -7.10
N ILE A 291 -8.90 12.87 -7.10
CA ILE A 291 -7.82 12.18 -6.38
C ILE A 291 -6.58 12.06 -7.28
N HIS A 292 -5.56 12.82 -6.91
CA HIS A 292 -4.29 12.91 -7.64
C HIS A 292 -3.55 11.56 -7.73
N ASN A 293 -2.57 11.51 -8.64
CA ASN A 293 -1.78 10.30 -8.88
C ASN A 293 -0.75 10.02 -7.76
N ILE A 294 -0.10 8.86 -7.84
CA ILE A 294 0.89 8.40 -6.86
C ILE A 294 2.09 9.35 -6.67
N HIS A 295 2.44 10.16 -7.67
CA HIS A 295 3.58 11.09 -7.57
C HIS A 295 3.23 12.29 -6.69
N VAL A 296 2.02 12.82 -6.83
CA VAL A 296 1.52 13.90 -5.96
C VAL A 296 1.42 13.42 -4.51
N MET A 297 0.90 12.21 -4.29
CA MET A 297 0.80 11.64 -2.94
C MET A 297 2.16 11.43 -2.28
N ARG A 298 3.17 10.99 -3.05
CA ARG A 298 4.55 10.83 -2.55
C ARG A 298 5.18 12.17 -2.17
N GLU A 299 5.02 13.19 -3.01
CA GLU A 299 5.55 14.52 -2.71
C GLU A 299 4.86 15.14 -1.50
N SER A 300 3.54 14.96 -1.37
CA SER A 300 2.77 15.40 -0.20
C SER A 300 3.29 14.75 1.09
N LEU A 301 3.50 13.42 1.11
CA LEU A 301 4.04 12.71 2.27
C LEU A 301 5.48 13.13 2.60
N LYS A 302 6.30 13.42 1.58
CA LYS A 302 7.65 13.94 1.78
C LYS A 302 7.61 15.30 2.49
N LYS A 303 6.75 16.22 2.05
CA LYS A 303 6.57 17.51 2.74
C LYS A 303 6.07 17.33 4.17
N VAL A 304 5.18 16.37 4.43
CA VAL A 304 4.76 16.03 5.80
C VAL A 304 5.98 15.61 6.63
N LYS A 305 6.81 14.70 6.11
CA LYS A 305 8.03 14.27 6.80
C LYS A 305 8.92 15.46 7.17
N ASP A 306 9.14 16.37 6.23
CA ASP A 306 10.04 17.52 6.40
C ASP A 306 9.57 18.49 7.50
N ILE A 307 8.27 18.57 7.79
CA ILE A 307 7.73 19.48 8.82
C ILE A 307 7.49 18.80 10.18
N VAL A 308 7.48 17.45 10.25
CA VAL A 308 7.20 16.71 11.49
C VAL A 308 8.44 16.10 12.15
N TYR A 309 9.53 15.93 11.40
CA TYR A 309 10.74 15.27 11.90
C TYR A 309 12.01 16.04 11.52
N PRO A 310 12.95 16.25 12.47
CA PRO A 310 12.89 15.83 13.86
C PRO A 310 12.08 16.77 14.76
N ASN A 311 12.01 18.07 14.43
CA ASN A 311 11.40 19.08 15.28
C ASN A 311 10.29 19.82 14.51
N ILE A 312 9.21 20.13 15.21
CA ILE A 312 8.09 20.89 14.66
C ILE A 312 8.32 22.38 14.92
N GLU A 313 8.13 23.20 13.88
CA GLU A 313 8.11 24.65 14.01
C GLU A 313 6.68 25.13 14.36
N GLU A 314 6.43 25.31 15.66
CA GLU A 314 5.10 25.60 16.22
C GLU A 314 4.46 26.90 15.68
N SER A 315 5.26 27.95 15.44
CA SER A 315 4.77 29.26 14.98
C SER A 315 4.08 29.22 13.62
N HIS A 316 4.45 28.26 12.78
CA HIS A 316 3.95 28.13 11.40
C HIS A 316 3.32 26.76 11.14
N TRP A 317 3.01 25.98 12.18
CA TRP A 317 2.52 24.60 12.05
C TRP A 317 1.34 24.46 11.08
N LEU A 318 0.30 25.27 11.25
CA LEU A 318 -0.91 25.17 10.42
C LEU A 318 -0.63 25.50 8.95
N SER A 319 0.12 26.58 8.67
CA SER A 319 0.49 26.96 7.30
C SER A 319 1.43 25.96 6.64
N SER A 320 2.37 25.41 7.41
CA SER A 320 3.29 24.36 6.95
C SER A 320 2.54 23.09 6.60
N LEU A 321 1.61 22.65 7.46
CA LEU A 321 0.74 21.51 7.23
C LEU A 321 -0.16 21.70 6.01
N GLU A 322 -0.77 22.87 5.85
CA GLU A 322 -1.59 23.23 4.69
C GLU A 322 -0.78 23.12 3.38
N SER A 323 0.47 23.61 3.37
CA SER A 323 1.36 23.56 2.20
C SER A 323 1.76 22.13 1.74
N THR A 324 1.54 21.13 2.60
CA THR A 324 1.74 19.71 2.26
C THR A 324 0.60 19.15 1.42
N HIS A 325 -0.61 19.74 1.48
CA HIS A 325 -1.86 19.23 0.93
C HIS A 325 -2.28 17.84 1.45
N TRP A 326 -1.62 17.28 2.47
CA TRP A 326 -1.86 15.92 2.92
C TRP A 326 -3.30 15.72 3.39
N LEU A 327 -3.81 16.62 4.25
CA LEU A 327 -5.18 16.53 4.75
C LEU A 327 -6.23 16.75 3.64
N GLU A 328 -5.92 17.52 2.60
CA GLU A 328 -6.79 17.69 1.44
C GLU A 328 -6.94 16.39 0.65
N HIS A 329 -5.86 15.60 0.55
CA HIS A 329 -5.88 14.27 -0.07
C HIS A 329 -6.60 13.22 0.78
N ILE A 330 -6.55 13.34 2.11
CA ILE A 330 -7.24 12.43 3.03
C ILE A 330 -8.75 12.69 3.08
N LYS A 331 -9.22 13.90 2.73
CA LYS A 331 -10.64 14.26 2.74
C LYS A 331 -11.48 13.19 2.01
N ALA A 332 -12.30 12.47 2.79
CA ALA A 332 -12.89 11.20 2.38
C ALA A 332 -13.85 11.35 1.19
N ARG A 333 -13.35 11.12 -0.04
CA ARG A 333 -14.19 11.07 -1.25
C ARG A 333 -15.04 9.80 -1.32
N ALA A 334 -14.66 8.77 -0.58
CA ALA A 334 -15.43 7.54 -0.43
C ALA A 334 -16.83 7.75 0.16
N ILE A 335 -17.07 8.86 0.87
CA ILE A 335 -18.42 9.19 1.39
C ILE A 335 -19.44 9.36 0.26
N GLN A 336 -19.03 9.85 -0.91
CA GLN A 336 -19.92 10.01 -2.08
C GLN A 336 -20.35 8.64 -2.62
N VAL A 337 -19.43 7.67 -2.65
CA VAL A 337 -19.69 6.29 -3.03
C VAL A 337 -20.67 5.66 -2.03
N ALA A 338 -20.41 5.80 -0.73
CA ALA A 338 -21.26 5.26 0.32
C ALA A 338 -22.66 5.89 0.33
N ASP A 339 -22.77 7.21 0.24
CA ASP A 339 -24.05 7.94 0.24
C ASP A 339 -24.93 7.55 -0.95
N LYS A 340 -24.37 7.45 -2.16
CA LYS A 340 -25.12 7.08 -3.36
C LYS A 340 -25.75 5.69 -3.25
N VAL A 341 -25.00 4.73 -2.69
CA VAL A 341 -25.44 3.34 -2.50
C VAL A 341 -26.41 3.22 -1.31
N SER A 342 -26.11 3.84 -0.17
CA SER A 342 -26.93 3.81 1.04
C SER A 342 -28.31 4.45 0.83
N SER A 343 -28.34 5.60 0.13
CA SER A 343 -29.59 6.29 -0.21
C SER A 343 -30.48 5.51 -1.20
N GLY A 344 -30.02 4.38 -1.74
CA GLY A 344 -30.78 3.55 -2.67
C GLY A 344 -31.03 4.23 -4.03
N LYS A 345 -30.27 5.28 -4.35
CA LYS A 345 -30.47 6.09 -5.57
C LYS A 345 -29.89 5.41 -6.81
N SER A 346 -28.71 4.79 -6.69
CA SER A 346 -28.04 4.13 -7.81
C SER A 346 -26.96 3.15 -7.34
N SER A 347 -26.73 2.12 -8.16
CA SER A 347 -25.50 1.33 -8.12
C SER A 347 -24.34 2.19 -8.61
N VAL A 348 -23.13 1.90 -8.12
CA VAL A 348 -21.94 2.71 -8.41
C VAL A 348 -20.86 1.86 -9.08
N LEU A 349 -20.23 2.42 -10.11
CA LEU A 349 -19.00 1.90 -10.70
C LEU A 349 -17.83 2.81 -10.34
N VAL A 350 -16.82 2.27 -9.68
CA VAL A 350 -15.62 3.00 -9.27
C VAL A 350 -14.44 2.57 -10.13
N HIS A 351 -13.75 3.54 -10.74
CA HIS A 351 -12.49 3.27 -11.43
C HIS A 351 -11.51 4.43 -11.32
N CYS A 352 -10.31 4.22 -11.81
CA CYS A 352 -9.31 5.26 -12.04
C CYS A 352 -8.59 4.93 -13.35
N SER A 353 -7.28 5.11 -13.44
CA SER A 353 -6.49 4.60 -14.59
C SER A 353 -6.43 3.07 -14.58
N ASP A 354 -5.57 2.47 -13.77
CA ASP A 354 -5.39 1.01 -13.72
C ASP A 354 -6.39 0.28 -12.81
N GLY A 355 -7.11 0.98 -11.93
CA GLY A 355 -8.14 0.35 -11.08
C GLY A 355 -7.61 -0.46 -9.88
N TRP A 356 -6.37 -0.24 -9.44
CA TRP A 356 -5.75 -0.94 -8.30
C TRP A 356 -5.22 -0.03 -7.16
N ASP A 357 -5.21 1.29 -7.34
CA ASP A 357 -4.75 2.25 -6.31
C ASP A 357 -5.96 2.96 -5.68
N ARG A 358 -6.35 4.10 -6.27
CA ARG A 358 -7.48 4.93 -5.81
C ARG A 358 -8.80 4.18 -5.80
N THR A 359 -8.98 3.23 -6.72
CA THR A 359 -10.16 2.36 -6.75
C THR A 359 -10.22 1.45 -5.52
N ALA A 360 -9.10 0.87 -5.09
CA ALA A 360 -9.04 0.06 -3.86
C ALA A 360 -9.32 0.93 -2.62
N GLN A 361 -8.76 2.15 -2.56
CA GLN A 361 -9.05 3.12 -1.51
C GLN A 361 -10.55 3.43 -1.42
N LEU A 362 -11.17 3.83 -2.54
CA LEU A 362 -12.58 4.24 -2.57
C LEU A 362 -13.54 3.10 -2.22
N THR A 363 -13.34 1.92 -2.82
CA THR A 363 -14.19 0.75 -2.58
C THR A 363 -14.08 0.27 -1.13
N SER A 364 -12.86 0.07 -0.62
CA SER A 364 -12.67 -0.42 0.75
C SER A 364 -13.15 0.57 1.82
N LEU A 365 -12.93 1.88 1.64
CA LEU A 365 -13.44 2.90 2.56
C LEU A 365 -14.96 3.00 2.53
N ALA A 366 -15.58 2.93 1.34
CA ALA A 366 -17.04 2.91 1.24
C ALA A 366 -17.62 1.66 1.90
N MET A 367 -17.00 0.50 1.72
CA MET A 367 -17.38 -0.76 2.36
C MET A 367 -17.26 -0.68 3.89
N LEU A 368 -16.23 -0.03 4.44
CA LEU A 368 -16.12 0.23 5.89
C LEU A 368 -17.26 1.09 6.44
N MET A 369 -17.71 2.08 5.66
CA MET A 369 -18.84 2.95 6.03
C MET A 369 -20.17 2.18 6.00
N LEU A 370 -20.34 1.28 5.02
CA LEU A 370 -21.62 0.62 4.73
C LEU A 370 -21.83 -0.71 5.47
N ASP A 371 -20.77 -1.47 5.74
CA ASP A 371 -20.86 -2.83 6.27
C ASP A 371 -20.08 -2.94 7.59
N SER A 372 -20.81 -3.17 8.69
CA SER A 372 -20.21 -3.31 10.02
C SER A 372 -19.29 -4.52 10.16
N PHE A 373 -19.46 -5.54 9.31
CA PHE A 373 -18.58 -6.71 9.30
C PHE A 373 -17.12 -6.30 9.13
N TYR A 374 -16.82 -5.43 8.16
CA TYR A 374 -15.45 -4.99 7.88
C TYR A 374 -14.84 -4.08 8.96
N ARG A 375 -15.61 -3.71 9.99
CA ARG A 375 -15.13 -2.96 11.17
C ARG A 375 -14.73 -3.87 12.33
N SER A 376 -14.92 -5.18 12.21
CA SER A 376 -14.28 -6.16 13.09
C SER A 376 -12.83 -6.40 12.65
N ILE A 377 -11.99 -6.97 13.52
CA ILE A 377 -10.59 -7.31 13.19
C ILE A 377 -10.55 -8.28 11.99
N GLU A 378 -11.24 -9.41 12.10
CA GLU A 378 -11.34 -10.43 11.05
C GLU A 378 -11.93 -9.86 9.75
N GLY A 379 -13.00 -9.07 9.85
CA GLY A 379 -13.60 -8.44 8.68
C GLY A 379 -12.66 -7.44 8.02
N PHE A 380 -11.87 -6.69 8.78
CA PHE A 380 -10.88 -5.77 8.22
C PHE A 380 -9.74 -6.53 7.52
N GLU A 381 -9.27 -7.65 8.09
CA GLU A 381 -8.31 -8.54 7.45
C GLU A 381 -8.85 -9.09 6.12
N ILE A 382 -10.11 -9.55 6.11
CA ILE A 382 -10.81 -9.96 4.89
C ILE A 382 -10.94 -8.82 3.88
N LEU A 383 -11.23 -7.59 4.32
CA LEU A 383 -11.30 -6.42 3.45
C LEU A 383 -9.96 -6.15 2.75
N VAL A 384 -8.85 -6.24 3.48
CA VAL A 384 -7.50 -6.09 2.94
C VAL A 384 -7.19 -7.22 1.95
N GLN A 385 -7.44 -8.47 2.33
CA GLN A 385 -7.23 -9.64 1.46
C GLN A 385 -8.06 -9.55 0.17
N LYS A 386 -9.32 -9.12 0.28
CA LYS A 386 -10.24 -8.94 -0.84
C LYS A 386 -9.83 -7.74 -1.70
N GLU A 387 -10.04 -6.52 -1.23
CA GLU A 387 -10.04 -5.30 -2.06
C GLU A 387 -8.64 -4.80 -2.43
N TRP A 388 -7.60 -5.22 -1.69
CA TRP A 388 -6.23 -4.78 -1.92
C TRP A 388 -5.37 -5.91 -2.49
N ILE A 389 -5.26 -7.04 -1.80
CA ILE A 389 -4.35 -8.13 -2.20
C ILE A 389 -4.92 -8.85 -3.43
N SER A 390 -6.11 -9.43 -3.32
CA SER A 390 -6.69 -10.26 -4.39
C SER A 390 -7.04 -9.46 -5.65
N PHE A 391 -7.39 -8.18 -5.48
CA PHE A 391 -7.62 -7.25 -6.59
C PHE A 391 -6.34 -6.58 -7.12
N GLY A 392 -5.16 -6.99 -6.67
CA GLY A 392 -3.90 -6.70 -7.34
C GLY A 392 -3.34 -5.30 -7.10
N HIS A 393 -3.56 -4.71 -5.91
CA HIS A 393 -2.76 -3.55 -5.50
C HIS A 393 -1.27 -3.94 -5.48
N LYS A 394 -0.42 -3.12 -6.09
CA LYS A 394 0.99 -3.45 -6.30
C LYS A 394 1.86 -3.15 -5.06
N PHE A 395 1.61 -3.83 -3.94
CA PHE A 395 2.37 -3.65 -2.69
C PHE A 395 3.90 -3.76 -2.88
N ALA A 396 4.37 -4.70 -3.71
CA ALA A 396 5.80 -4.89 -3.97
C ALA A 396 6.41 -3.75 -4.81
N SER A 397 5.68 -3.21 -5.79
CA SER A 397 6.17 -2.13 -6.66
C SER A 397 5.98 -0.73 -6.05
N GLY A 398 5.02 -0.57 -5.14
CA GLY A 398 4.74 0.67 -4.40
C GLY A 398 5.70 0.90 -3.23
N ASN A 399 6.31 -0.16 -2.71
CA ASN A 399 7.49 -0.06 -1.87
C ASN A 399 8.71 0.25 -2.74
N LEU A 400 9.62 1.09 -2.22
CA LEU A 400 10.91 1.48 -2.83
C LEU A 400 11.83 0.31 -3.24
N HIS A 401 11.40 -0.95 -3.12
CA HIS A 401 12.11 -2.11 -3.66
C HIS A 401 12.29 -2.01 -5.19
N SER A 402 11.35 -1.39 -5.91
CA SER A 402 11.43 -1.17 -7.37
C SER A 402 12.28 0.03 -7.79
N LEU A 403 12.39 1.06 -6.94
CA LEU A 403 13.12 2.29 -7.27
C LEU A 403 14.64 2.10 -7.27
N LEU A 404 15.15 1.05 -6.61
CA LEU A 404 16.53 0.59 -6.80
C LEU A 404 16.71 -0.14 -8.14
N SER A 405 15.71 -0.88 -8.63
CA SER A 405 15.74 -1.50 -9.96
C SER A 405 15.78 -0.44 -11.07
N GLU A 406 14.93 0.59 -11.00
CA GLU A 406 14.93 1.68 -11.99
C GLU A 406 16.18 2.56 -11.95
N LYS A 407 16.80 2.78 -10.77
CA LYS A 407 18.04 3.58 -10.66
C LYS A 407 19.33 2.79 -10.89
N LEU A 408 19.31 1.46 -10.69
CA LEU A 408 20.48 0.59 -10.89
C LEU A 408 20.47 -0.13 -12.25
N GLY A 409 19.43 0.06 -13.08
CA GLY A 409 19.35 -0.56 -14.39
C GLY A 409 19.26 -2.09 -14.32
N ILE A 410 18.46 -2.61 -13.38
CA ILE A 410 18.10 -4.04 -13.30
C ILE A 410 16.61 -4.20 -13.54
#